data_AF-J0WK99-F1
#
_entry.id   AF-J0WK99-F1
#
_cell.length_a   1.000
_cell.length_b   1.000
_cell.length_c   1.000
_cell.angle_alpha   90.00
_cell.angle_beta   90.00
_cell.angle_gamma   90.00
#
_symmetry.space_group_name_H-M   'P 1'
#
loop_
_entity.id
_entity.type
_entity.pdbx_description
1 polymer ?
#
loop_
_entity_poly.entity_id
_entity_poly.type
_entity_poly.pdbx_seq_one_letter_code
_entity_poly.pdbx_strand_id
1 'polypeptide(L)' 'MAHAVFHLFPGLMYRMLKLKVILLIFVLGKIVLAGTKVGEEVYAAFNTIYMALCEFREP' A
#
# COMPACT_ATOMS: atom_id res chain seq x y z
N MET A 1 -1.70 -9.62 3.71
CA MET A 1 -1.83 -9.47 5.18
C MET A 1 -1.55 -8.02 5.52
N ALA A 2 -2.46 -7.36 6.24
CA ALA A 2 -2.28 -5.98 6.71
C ALA A 2 -1.85 -6.03 8.18
N HIS A 3 -0.84 -5.24 8.54
CA HIS A 3 -0.38 -5.12 9.92
C HIS A 3 -0.06 -3.66 10.22
N ALA A 4 -0.65 -3.12 11.28
CA ALA A 4 -0.38 -1.77 11.75
C ALA A 4 0.65 -1.83 12.88
N VAL A 5 1.73 -1.05 12.78
CA VAL A 5 2.80 -1.04 13.78
C VAL A 5 2.86 0.33 14.46
N PHE A 6 1.77 0.70 15.13
CA PHE A 6 1.55 2.07 15.65
C PHE A 6 2.68 2.62 16.54
N HIS A 7 3.35 1.77 17.34
CA HIS A 7 4.46 2.21 18.21
C HIS A 7 5.78 2.45 17.45
N LEU A 8 5.92 1.99 16.21
CA LEU A 8 7.14 2.10 15.41
C LEU A 8 6.95 2.93 14.14
N PHE A 9 5.72 3.03 13.61
CA PHE A 9 5.46 3.73 12.37
C PHE A 9 4.00 4.22 12.21
N PRO A 10 3.78 5.49 11.78
CA PRO A 10 2.45 6.08 11.61
C PRO A 10 1.83 5.73 10.25
N GLY A 11 1.73 4.44 9.91
CA GLY A 11 1.19 4.00 8.62
C GLY A 11 0.75 2.53 8.60
N LEU A 12 -0.06 2.19 7.60
CA LEU A 12 -0.52 0.83 7.33
C LEU A 12 0.48 0.11 6.43
N MET A 13 0.99 -1.03 6.89
CA MET A 13 1.82 -1.92 6.08
C MET A 13 0.95 -3.04 5.50
N TYR A 14 0.84 -3.09 4.18
CA TYR A 14 0.10 -4.13 3.47
C TYR A 14 1.00 -4.90 2.52
N ARG A 15 1.11 -6.21 2.76
CA ARG A 15 1.83 -7.12 1.86
C ARG A 15 0.85 -7.81 0.94
N MET A 16 1.01 -7.59 -0.37
CA MET A 16 0.30 -8.35 -1.39
C MET A 16 0.81 -9.79 -1.44
N LEU A 17 -0.13 -10.74 -1.59
CA LEU A 17 0.22 -12.17 -1.65
C LEU A 17 0.65 -12.58 -3.06
N LYS A 18 -0.06 -12.07 -4.08
CA LYS A 18 0.17 -12.44 -5.49
C LYS A 18 1.36 -11.70 -6.11
N LEU A 19 1.45 -10.39 -5.86
CA LEU A 19 2.58 -9.57 -6.25
C LEU A 19 3.53 -9.48 -5.06
N LYS A 20 4.85 -9.64 -5.27
CA LYS A 20 5.86 -9.53 -4.19
C LYS A 20 6.08 -8.06 -3.78
N VAL A 21 5.00 -7.29 -3.70
CA VAL A 21 4.97 -5.85 -3.42
C VAL A 21 4.44 -5.62 -2.01
N ILE A 22 5.11 -4.71 -1.32
CA ILE A 22 4.73 -4.18 -0.02
C ILE A 22 4.30 -2.74 -0.22
N LEU A 23 3.14 -2.40 0.35
CA LEU A 23 2.56 -1.07 0.33
C LEU A 23 2.63 -0.50 1.73
N LEU A 24 3.12 0.73 1.82
CA LEU A 24 3.15 1.52 3.04
C LEU A 24 2.29 2.76 2.83
N ILE A 25 1.14 2.78 3.48
CA ILE A 25 0.10 3.81 3.30
C ILE A 25 0.14 4.73 4.51
N PHE A 26 0.31 6.03 4.27
CA PHE A 26 0.33 7.06 5.29
C PHE A 26 -1.04 7.73 5.37
N VAL A 27 -1.39 8.23 6.56
CA VAL A 27 -2.67 8.91 6.82
C VAL A 27 -2.90 10.10 5.87
N LEU A 28 -1.83 10.80 5.47
CA LEU A 28 -1.91 11.93 4.52
C LEU A 28 -2.08 11.52 3.05
N GLY A 29 -2.38 10.25 2.77
CA GLY A 29 -2.59 9.74 1.40
C GLY A 29 -1.32 9.47 0.60
N LYS A 30 -0.13 9.70 1.19
CA LYS A 30 1.14 9.27 0.58
C LYS A 30 1.23 7.74 0.63
N ILE A 31 1.71 7.14 -0.45
CA ILE A 31 1.85 5.68 -0.57
C ILE A 31 3.25 5.38 -1.09
N VAL A 32 3.95 4.46 -0.42
CA VAL A 32 5.22 3.91 -0.88
C VAL A 32 4.99 2.45 -1.30
N LEU A 33 5.43 2.10 -2.51
CA LEU A 33 5.44 0.72 -2.99
C LEU A 33 6.88 0.23 -3.10
N ALA A 34 7.15 -0.96 -2.57
CA ALA A 34 8.49 -1.56 -2.56
C ALA A 34 8.42 -3.08 -2.80
N GLY A 35 9.55 -3.68 -3.15
CA GLY A 35 9.69 -5.14 -3.28
C GLY A 35 9.62 -5.69 -4.72
N THR A 36 9.42 -4.84 -5.72
CA THR A 36 9.50 -5.22 -7.14
C THR A 36 10.67 -4.55 -7.86
N LYS A 37 11.16 -5.20 -8.92
CA LYS A 37 12.17 -4.70 -9.85
C LYS A 37 11.56 -4.27 -11.20
N VAL A 38 10.27 -4.51 -11.39
CA VAL A 38 9.55 -4.30 -12.65
C VAL A 38 8.54 -3.18 -12.45
N GLY A 39 8.65 -2.10 -13.24
CA GLY A 39 7.79 -0.92 -13.11
C GLY A 39 6.30 -1.26 -13.29
N GLU A 40 5.97 -2.16 -14.21
CA GLU A 40 4.59 -2.57 -14.49
C GLU A 40 3.91 -3.22 -13.27
N GLU A 41 4.66 -3.96 -12.44
CA GLU A 41 4.13 -4.54 -11.20
C GLU A 41 3.77 -3.46 -10.17
N VAL A 42 4.47 -2.33 -10.16
CA VAL A 42 4.14 -1.18 -9.31
C VAL A 42 2.78 -0.62 -9.69
N TYR A 43 2.56 -0.40 -11.00
CA TYR A 43 1.28 0.12 -11.50
C TYR A 43 0.14 -0.87 -11.27
N ALA A 44 0.37 -2.17 -11.51
CA ALA A 44 -0.62 -3.20 -11.25
C ALA A 44 -1.00 -3.27 -9.76
N ALA A 45 0.00 -3.20 -8.86
CA ALA A 45 -0.22 -3.19 -7.42
C ALA A 45 -1.04 -1.96 -6.98
N PHE A 46 -0.66 -0.78 -7.46
CA PHE A 46 -1.39 0.45 -7.16
C PHE A 46 -2.84 0.38 -7.64
N ASN A 47 -3.07 -0.01 -8.90
CA ASN A 47 -4.41 -0.09 -9.48
C ASN A 47 -5.30 -1.12 -8.76
N THR A 48 -4.72 -2.21 -8.26
CA THR A 48 -5.44 -3.23 -7.49
C THR A 48 -6.02 -2.67 -6.19
N ILE A 49 -5.34 -1.72 -5.53
CA ILE A 49 -5.79 -1.17 -4.24
C ILE A 49 -6.45 0.20 -4.35
N TYR A 50 -6.32 0.87 -5.49
CA TYR A 50 -6.79 2.24 -5.67
C TYR A 50 -8.27 2.41 -5.32
N MET A 51 -9.11 1.48 -5.76
CA MET A 51 -10.54 1.46 -5.44
C MET A 51 -10.79 1.42 -3.93
N ALA A 52 -10.11 0.51 -3.23
CA ALA A 52 -10.24 0.40 -1.77
C ALA A 52 -9.78 1.68 -1.06
N LEU A 53 -8.68 2.30 -1.52
CA LEU A 53 -8.22 3.57 -0.94
C LEU A 53 -9.24 4.70 -1.10
N CYS A 54 -9.92 4.76 -2.25
CA CYS A 54 -10.96 5.75 -2.49
C CYS A 54 -12.16 5.57 -1.55
N GLU A 55 -12.51 4.33 -1.17
CA GLU A 55 -13.60 4.06 -0.22
C GLU A 55 -13.29 4.58 1.20
N PHE A 56 -12.02 4.59 1.61
CA PHE A 56 -11.57 5.09 2.92
C PHE A 56 -11.09 6.55 2.89
N ARG A 57 -11.33 7.27 1.80
CA ARG A 57 -10.94 8.67 1.69
C ARG A 57 -11.80 9.50 2.64
N GLU A 58 -11.16 10.11 3.65
CA GLU A 58 -11.81 11.11 4.49
C GLU A 58 -12.10 12.39 3.67
N PRO A 59 -13.24 13.07 3.90
CA PRO A 59 -13.64 14.26 3.18
C PRO A 59 -12.68 15.45 3.35
#